data_AF-A0A3S0EP29-F1
#
_entry.id   AF-A0A3S0EP29-F1
#
_cell.length_a   1.000
_cell.length_b   1.000
_cell.length_c   1.000
_cell.angle_alpha   90.00
_cell.angle_beta   90.00
_cell.angle_gamma   90.00
#
_symmetry.space_group_name_H-M   'P 1'
#
loop_
_entity.id
_entity.type
_entity.pdbx_description
1 polymer ?
#
loop_
_entity_poly.entity_id
_entity_poly.type
_entity_poly.pdbx_seq_one_letter_code
_entity_poly.pdbx_strand_id
1 'polypeptide(L)'
;MATVAADRVQRHTDEAVNRTIHAQMLERLVYFALHPERIEERLHHLDREWDIERALEANASIFALAGLTLGFAVDRRWLALPVLVAGFLLQHALQGWCPPLPVLRRLGFRTQREIDRERYALKALRGDFRQVEDAMERLQAVRAERPAREEHLPQ
;
A
#
# COMPACT_ATOMS: atom_id res chain seq x y z
N MET A 1 -3.33 -10.34 -0.57
CA MET A 1 -3.40 -10.36 0.91
C MET A 1 -3.19 -8.98 1.57
N ALA A 2 -2.69 -7.94 0.87
CA ALA A 2 -2.46 -6.59 1.40
C ALA A 2 -3.73 -5.73 1.70
N THR A 3 -4.95 -6.28 1.54
CA THR A 3 -6.19 -5.51 1.71
C THR A 3 -6.64 -5.40 3.16
N VAL A 4 -6.38 -6.41 4.01
CA VAL A 4 -6.87 -6.43 5.40
C VAL A 4 -6.01 -5.57 6.34
N ALA A 5 -4.70 -5.55 6.11
CA ALA A 5 -3.74 -4.85 6.96
C ALA A 5 -3.87 -3.32 6.80
N ALA A 6 -3.77 -2.79 5.58
CA ALA A 6 -3.95 -1.35 5.32
C ALA A 6 -5.33 -0.82 5.74
N ASP A 7 -6.39 -1.62 5.63
CA ASP A 7 -7.74 -1.23 6.11
C ASP A 7 -7.80 -1.11 7.63
N ARG A 8 -7.09 -1.99 8.35
CA ARG A 8 -6.94 -1.95 9.80
C ARG A 8 -6.13 -0.73 10.24
N VAL A 9 -5.03 -0.40 9.55
CA VAL A 9 -4.23 0.79 9.84
C VAL A 9 -5.08 2.06 9.73
N GLN A 10 -5.86 2.18 8.66
CA GLN A 10 -6.75 3.33 8.46
C GLN A 10 -7.80 3.44 9.56
N ARG A 11 -8.44 2.32 9.95
CA ARG A 11 -9.45 2.29 11.03
C ARG A 11 -8.92 2.66 12.41
N HIS A 12 -7.62 2.47 12.67
CA HIS A 12 -6.98 2.82 13.95
C HIS A 12 -6.13 4.09 13.90
N THR A 13 -6.09 4.78 12.75
CA THR A 13 -5.47 6.09 12.61
C THR A 13 -6.50 7.17 12.93
N ASP A 14 -6.07 8.24 13.60
CA ASP A 14 -6.89 9.44 13.81
C ASP A 14 -7.48 9.94 12.48
N GLU A 15 -8.78 10.21 12.45
CA GLU A 15 -9.46 10.62 11.23
C GLU A 15 -8.88 11.89 10.62
N ALA A 16 -8.38 12.83 11.42
CA ALA A 16 -7.75 14.04 10.92
C ALA A 16 -6.53 13.72 10.06
N VAL A 17 -5.70 12.76 10.48
CA VAL A 17 -4.53 12.31 9.72
C VAL A 17 -4.95 11.65 8.41
N ASN A 18 -5.97 10.77 8.46
CA ASN A 18 -6.50 10.14 7.24
C ASN A 18 -7.04 11.19 6.25
N ARG A 19 -7.78 12.19 6.74
CA ARG A 19 -8.30 13.30 5.92
C ARG A 19 -7.17 14.13 5.30
N THR A 20 -6.14 14.47 6.06
CA THR A 20 -4.98 15.21 5.55
C THR A 20 -4.29 14.45 4.43
N ILE A 21 -4.02 13.15 4.62
CA ILE A 21 -3.37 12.33 3.59
C ILE A 21 -4.21 12.28 2.30
N HIS A 22 -5.53 12.13 2.44
CA HIS A 22 -6.43 12.13 1.30
C HIS A 22 -6.48 13.49 0.58
N ALA A 23 -6.60 14.60 1.32
CA ALA A 23 -6.61 15.94 0.75
C ALA A 23 -5.33 16.25 -0.02
N GLN A 24 -4.16 15.91 0.55
CA GLN A 24 -2.87 16.07 -0.11
C GLN A 24 -2.74 15.23 -1.39
N MET A 25 -3.33 14.02 -1.40
CA MET A 25 -3.38 13.19 -2.61
C MET A 25 -4.19 13.89 -3.71
N LEU A 26 -5.38 14.40 -3.39
CA LEU A 26 -6.22 15.10 -4.35
C LEU A 26 -5.54 16.36 -4.90
N GLU A 27 -4.90 17.15 -4.05
CA GLU A 27 -4.14 18.34 -4.46
C GLU A 27 -3.02 17.98 -5.46
N ARG A 28 -2.26 16.91 -5.19
CA ARG A 28 -1.26 16.39 -6.12
C ARG A 28 -1.89 15.96 -7.44
N LEU A 29 -3.02 15.25 -7.42
CA LEU A 29 -3.69 14.80 -8.65
C LEU A 29 -4.15 15.98 -9.51
N VAL A 30 -4.68 17.05 -8.91
CA VAL A 30 -5.04 18.28 -9.64
C VAL A 30 -3.80 18.91 -10.27
N TYR A 31 -2.70 19.00 -9.52
CA TYR A 31 -1.44 19.53 -10.04
C TYR A 31 -0.92 18.74 -11.25
N PHE A 32 -0.91 17.40 -11.17
CA PHE A 32 -0.43 16.54 -12.26
C PHE A 32 -1.40 16.45 -13.44
N ALA A 33 -2.70 16.66 -13.24
CA ALA A 33 -3.65 16.79 -14.34
C ALA A 33 -3.34 18.01 -15.22
N LEU A 34 -2.82 19.09 -14.62
CA LEU A 34 -2.37 20.29 -15.34
C LEU A 34 -0.95 20.17 -15.90
N HIS A 35 -0.16 19.19 -15.44
CA HIS A 35 1.25 18.99 -15.78
C HIS A 35 1.55 17.51 -16.07
N PRO A 36 0.93 16.93 -17.12
CA PRO A 36 1.04 15.51 -17.42
C PRO A 36 2.49 15.06 -17.72
N GLU A 37 3.34 15.97 -18.19
CA GLU A 37 4.76 15.72 -18.46
C GLU A 37 5.58 15.33 -17.21
N ARG A 38 5.10 15.68 -16.01
CA ARG A 38 5.76 15.34 -14.74
C ARG A 38 5.26 14.05 -14.11
N ILE A 39 4.26 13.38 -14.70
CA ILE A 39 3.67 12.17 -14.13
C ILE A 39 4.69 11.03 -14.05
N GLU A 40 5.55 10.86 -15.07
CA GLU A 40 6.57 9.80 -15.08
C GLU A 40 7.53 9.92 -13.88
N GLU A 41 8.05 11.13 -13.66
CA GLU A 41 8.94 11.41 -12.53
C GLU A 41 8.25 11.10 -11.20
N ARG A 42 6.98 11.52 -11.04
CA ARG A 42 6.22 11.22 -9.83
C ARG A 42 6.02 9.71 -9.62
N LEU A 43 5.74 8.95 -10.67
CA LEU A 43 5.61 7.50 -10.58
C LEU A 43 6.92 6.87 -10.08
N HIS A 44 8.07 7.30 -10.59
CA HIS A 44 9.37 6.86 -10.07
C HIS A 44 9.59 7.23 -8.60
N HIS A 45 9.12 8.40 -8.14
CA HIS A 45 9.13 8.74 -6.72
C HIS A 45 8.25 7.80 -5.89
N LEU A 46 7.05 7.44 -6.37
CA LEU A 46 6.15 6.51 -5.69
C LEU A 46 6.73 5.08 -5.61
N ASP A 47 7.53 4.66 -6.58
CA ASP A 47 8.18 3.34 -6.57
C ASP A 47 9.31 3.23 -5.52
N ARG A 48 9.90 4.36 -5.16
CA ARG A 48 10.93 4.46 -4.12
C ARG A 48 10.35 4.78 -2.74
N GLU A 49 9.08 5.13 -2.67
CA GLU A 49 8.42 5.47 -1.42
C GLU A 49 8.22 4.22 -0.56
N TRP A 50 8.48 4.36 0.74
CA TRP A 50 8.30 3.27 1.69
C TRP A 50 6.90 3.36 2.27
N ASP A 51 6.15 2.28 2.12
CA ASP A 51 4.91 2.13 2.87
C ASP A 51 5.19 1.86 4.34
N ILE A 52 4.17 2.13 5.15
CA ILE A 52 4.24 2.03 6.61
C ILE A 52 4.54 0.60 7.11
N GLU A 53 4.11 -0.44 6.39
CA GLU A 53 4.33 -1.84 6.78
C GLU A 53 5.80 -2.19 6.54
N ARG A 54 6.34 -1.85 5.36
CA ARG A 54 7.78 -2.03 5.07
C ARG A 54 8.68 -1.27 6.03
N ALA A 55 8.34 -0.01 6.35
CA ALA A 55 9.10 0.79 7.31
C ALA A 55 9.08 0.17 8.71
N LEU A 56 7.93 -0.34 9.15
CA LEU A 56 7.80 -0.99 10.45
C LEU A 56 8.64 -2.28 10.52
N GLU A 57 8.52 -3.16 9.54
CA GLU A 57 9.22 -4.45 9.50
C GLU A 57 10.74 -4.29 9.40
N ALA A 58 11.21 -3.37 8.55
CA ALA A 58 12.63 -3.09 8.40
C ALA A 58 13.24 -2.57 9.71
N ASN A 59 12.60 -1.59 10.35
CA ASN A 59 13.07 -1.03 11.61
C ASN A 59 13.04 -2.07 12.73
N ALA A 60 11.98 -2.87 12.84
CA ALA A 60 11.91 -3.96 13.80
C ALA A 60 13.05 -4.97 13.58
N SER A 61 13.32 -5.35 12.33
CA SER A 61 14.41 -6.27 11.98
C SER A 61 15.77 -5.69 12.34
N ILE A 62 16.01 -4.40 12.09
CA ILE A 62 17.26 -3.71 12.49
C ILE A 62 17.45 -3.77 14.00
N PHE A 63 16.43 -3.43 14.80
CA PHE A 63 16.53 -3.47 16.26
C PHE A 63 16.73 -4.89 16.79
N ALA A 64 16.04 -5.87 16.22
CA ALA A 64 16.21 -7.27 16.61
C ALA A 64 17.63 -7.76 16.30
N LEU A 65 18.15 -7.50 15.10
CA LEU A 65 19.52 -7.88 14.72
C LEU A 65 20.57 -7.16 15.56
N ALA A 66 20.41 -5.86 15.80
CA ALA A 66 21.31 -5.10 16.67
C ALA A 66 21.32 -5.62 18.11
N GLY A 67 20.15 -5.97 18.66
CA GLY A 67 20.07 -6.55 20.00
C GLY A 67 20.65 -7.96 20.07
N LEU A 68 20.50 -8.77 19.01
CA LEU A 68 21.14 -10.09 18.92
C LEU A 68 22.67 -9.96 18.84
N THR A 69 23.19 -9.10 17.97
CA THR A 69 24.65 -8.92 17.84
C THR A 69 25.27 -8.43 19.13
N LEU A 70 24.65 -7.44 19.80
CA LEU A 70 25.09 -6.96 21.11
C LEU A 70 24.91 -8.03 22.20
N GLY A 71 23.87 -8.86 22.10
CA GLY A 71 23.59 -9.98 23.00
C GLY A 71 24.68 -11.05 23.00
N PHE A 72 25.23 -11.34 21.82
CA PHE A 72 26.30 -12.31 21.65
C PHE A 72 27.70 -11.70 21.83
N ALA A 73 27.91 -10.45 21.42
CA ALA A 73 29.24 -9.83 21.41
C ALA A 73 29.59 -9.04 22.69
N VAL A 74 28.59 -8.53 23.41
CA VAL A 74 28.80 -7.62 24.55
C VAL A 74 28.25 -8.20 25.85
N ASP A 75 26.93 -8.35 25.97
CA ASP A 75 26.29 -8.85 27.20
C ASP A 75 24.93 -9.49 26.89
N ARG A 76 24.63 -10.63 27.53
CA ARG A 76 23.35 -11.35 27.37
C ARG A 76 22.12 -10.49 27.68
N ARG A 77 22.24 -9.42 28.47
CA ARG A 77 21.15 -8.47 28.74
C ARG A 77 20.59 -7.83 27.46
N TRP A 78 21.40 -7.68 26.41
CA TRP A 78 20.94 -7.14 25.13
C TRP A 78 19.98 -8.06 24.38
N LEU A 79 19.93 -9.36 24.72
CA LEU A 79 18.92 -10.30 24.19
C LEU A 79 17.50 -9.94 24.63
N ALA A 80 17.32 -9.06 25.63
CA ALA A 80 16.01 -8.52 25.96
C ALA A 80 15.40 -7.71 24.79
N LEU A 81 16.22 -7.01 24.01
CA LEU A 81 15.74 -6.19 22.88
C LEU A 81 15.05 -7.02 21.78
N PRO A 82 15.66 -8.06 21.19
CA PRO A 82 14.99 -8.88 20.18
C PRO A 82 13.77 -9.62 20.75
N VAL A 83 13.81 -10.04 22.01
CA VAL A 83 12.64 -10.64 22.69
C VAL A 83 11.48 -9.64 22.78
N LEU A 84 11.75 -8.39 23.18
CA LEU A 84 10.73 -7.34 23.24
C LEU A 84 10.17 -7.00 21.86
N VAL A 85 11.02 -6.85 20.85
CA VAL A 85 10.60 -6.57 19.47
C VAL A 85 9.74 -7.71 18.92
N ALA A 86 10.17 -8.97 19.08
CA ALA A 86 9.41 -10.13 18.63
C ALA A 86 8.09 -10.29 19.38
N GLY A 87 8.10 -10.09 20.71
CA GLY A 87 6.89 -10.10 21.53
C GLY A 87 5.89 -9.02 21.11
N PHE A 88 6.39 -7.83 20.77
CA PHE A 88 5.58 -6.74 20.25
C PHE A 88 4.94 -7.06 18.90
N LEU A 89 5.72 -7.63 17.95
CA LEU A 89 5.19 -8.07 16.66
C LEU A 89 4.15 -9.19 16.82
N LEU A 90 4.38 -10.13 17.73
CA LEU A 90 3.44 -11.20 18.02
C LEU A 90 2.14 -10.65 18.63
N GLN A 91 2.25 -9.76 19.61
CA GLN A 91 1.10 -9.05 20.17
C GLN A 91 0.33 -8.31 19.07
N HIS A 92 1.04 -7.63 18.18
CA HIS A 92 0.44 -6.89 17.07
C HIS A 92 -0.32 -7.82 16.10
N ALA A 93 0.28 -8.94 15.72
CA ALA A 93 -0.36 -9.92 14.84
C ALA A 93 -1.66 -10.47 15.45
N LEU A 94 -1.68 -10.67 16.77
CA LEU A 94 -2.84 -11.21 17.50
C LEU A 94 -3.91 -10.17 17.81
N GLN A 95 -3.53 -8.98 18.27
CA GLN A 95 -4.46 -7.96 18.78
C GLN A 95 -4.84 -6.91 17.72
N GLY A 96 -4.06 -6.80 16.64
CA GLY A 96 -4.32 -5.88 15.53
C GLY A 96 -4.10 -4.40 15.82
N TRP A 97 -3.78 -4.04 17.06
CA TRP A 97 -3.41 -2.69 17.45
C TRP A 97 -1.87 -2.55 17.49
N CYS A 98 -1.35 -1.38 17.18
CA CYS A 98 0.08 -1.11 17.13
C CYS A 98 0.35 0.32 17.62
N PRO A 99 0.90 0.55 18.82
CA PRO A 99 1.31 1.89 19.25
C PRO A 99 2.30 2.65 18.34
N PRO A 100 3.24 2.02 17.59
CA PRO A 100 4.12 2.75 16.68
C PRO A 100 3.43 3.17 15.39
N LEU A 101 2.33 2.52 14.98
CA LEU A 101 1.65 2.87 13.72
C LEU A 101 1.06 4.29 13.76
N PRO A 102 0.31 4.74 14.78
CA PRO A 102 -0.14 6.13 14.88
C PRO A 102 1.02 7.15 14.85
N VAL A 103 2.17 6.80 15.43
CA VAL A 103 3.36 7.67 15.40
C VAL A 103 3.93 7.75 13.98
N LEU A 104 4.14 6.61 13.31
CA LEU A 104 4.61 6.57 11.92
C LEU A 104 3.62 7.28 10.98
N ARG A 105 2.31 7.15 11.20
CA ARG A 105 1.28 7.87 10.46
C ARG A 105 1.41 9.39 10.63
N ARG A 106 1.65 9.87 11.86
CA ARG A 106 1.91 11.29 12.14
C ARG A 106 3.22 11.79 11.55
N LEU A 107 4.22 10.92 11.38
CA LEU A 107 5.46 11.21 10.66
C LEU A 107 5.31 11.21 9.14
N GLY A 108 4.11 10.91 8.61
CA GLY A 108 3.79 11.00 7.19
C GLY A 108 3.88 9.68 6.42
N PHE A 109 4.11 8.54 7.08
CA PHE A 109 4.12 7.25 6.39
C PHE A 109 2.73 6.89 5.86
N ARG A 110 2.67 6.58 4.57
CA ARG A 110 1.45 6.18 3.87
C ARG A 110 1.34 4.66 3.82
N THR A 111 0.10 4.18 3.78
CA THR A 111 -0.15 2.76 3.52
C THR A 111 0.10 2.46 2.04
N GLN A 112 0.43 1.21 1.72
CA GLN A 112 0.60 0.79 0.34
C GLN A 112 -0.65 1.08 -0.52
N ARG A 113 -1.86 0.92 0.05
CA ARG A 113 -3.12 1.25 -0.64
C ARG A 113 -3.25 2.73 -0.99
N GLU A 114 -2.76 3.64 -0.13
CA GLU A 114 -2.78 5.08 -0.42
C GLU A 114 -1.78 5.44 -1.53
N ILE A 115 -0.59 4.84 -1.51
CA ILE A 115 0.43 5.00 -2.56
C ILE A 115 -0.10 4.45 -3.89
N ASP A 116 -0.70 3.27 -3.88
CA ASP A 116 -1.28 2.63 -5.06
C ASP A 116 -2.46 3.43 -5.64
N ARG A 117 -3.33 3.98 -4.80
CA ARG A 117 -4.42 4.87 -5.25
C ARG A 117 -3.89 6.06 -6.01
N GLU A 118 -2.85 6.73 -5.50
CA GLU A 118 -2.21 7.83 -6.22
C GLU A 118 -1.57 7.35 -7.51
N ARG A 119 -0.82 6.24 -7.48
CA ARG A 119 -0.17 5.64 -8.65
C ARG A 119 -1.17 5.35 -9.77
N TYR A 120 -2.29 4.69 -9.46
CA TYR A 120 -3.29 4.34 -10.46
C TYR A 120 -4.04 5.55 -11.00
N ALA A 121 -4.35 6.54 -10.15
CA ALA A 121 -4.94 7.78 -10.61
C ALA A 121 -4.01 8.53 -11.57
N LEU A 122 -2.71 8.58 -11.28
CA LEU A 122 -1.72 9.18 -12.18
C LEU A 122 -1.57 8.43 -13.51
N LYS A 123 -1.57 7.09 -13.48
CA LYS A 123 -1.58 6.27 -14.70
C LYS A 123 -2.82 6.50 -15.56
N ALA A 124 -3.97 6.71 -14.92
CA ALA A 124 -5.20 7.08 -15.61
C ALA A 124 -5.10 8.46 -16.26
N LEU A 125 -4.57 9.47 -15.55
CA LEU A 125 -4.33 10.80 -16.11
C LEU A 125 -3.33 10.78 -17.28
N ARG A 126 -2.31 9.93 -17.24
CA ARG A 126 -1.36 9.73 -18.34
C ARG A 126 -1.98 9.02 -19.55
N GLY A 127 -3.07 8.28 -19.35
CA GLY A 127 -3.77 7.53 -20.39
C GLY A 127 -3.30 6.09 -20.58
N ASP A 128 -2.64 5.49 -19.58
CA ASP A 128 -2.12 4.12 -19.66
C ASP A 128 -3.21 3.06 -19.87
N PHE A 129 -4.47 3.37 -19.54
CA PHE A 129 -5.58 2.42 -19.58
C PHE A 129 -6.38 2.40 -20.89
N ARG A 130 -6.06 3.27 -21.87
CA ARG A 130 -6.79 3.32 -23.16
C ARG A 130 -6.84 1.98 -23.89
N GLN A 131 -5.73 1.24 -23.89
CA GLN A 131 -5.66 -0.07 -24.55
C GLN A 131 -6.53 -1.13 -23.85
N VAL A 132 -6.72 -1.01 -22.53
CA VAL A 132 -7.58 -1.90 -21.76
C VAL A 132 -9.04 -1.60 -22.07
N GLU A 133 -9.40 -0.33 -22.22
CA GLU A 133 -10.74 0.13 -22.65
C GLU A 133 -11.06 -0.42 -24.05
N ASP A 134 -10.16 -0.23 -25.02
CA ASP A 134 -10.31 -0.74 -26.39
C ASP A 134 -10.48 -2.28 -26.43
N ALA A 135 -9.69 -3.00 -25.63
CA ALA A 135 -9.78 -4.46 -25.54
C ALA A 135 -11.11 -4.91 -24.92
N MET A 136 -11.61 -4.18 -23.91
CA MET A 136 -12.89 -4.47 -23.27
C MET A 136 -14.06 -4.28 -24.24
N GLU A 137 -14.04 -3.21 -25.04
CA GLU A 137 -15.04 -2.96 -26.08
C GLU A 137 -15.09 -4.09 -27.12
N ARG A 138 -13.92 -4.56 -27.57
CA ARG A 138 -13.83 -5.70 -28.50
C ARG A 138 -14.41 -6.98 -27.90
N LEU A 139 -14.13 -7.26 -26.64
CA LEU A 139 -14.69 -8.42 -25.94
C LEU A 139 -16.21 -8.32 -25.79
N GLN A 140 -16.73 -7.13 -25.51
CA GLN A 140 -18.17 -6.89 -25.44
C GLN A 140 -18.84 -7.08 -26.81
N ALA A 141 -18.24 -6.60 -27.89
CA ALA A 141 -18.73 -6.81 -29.25
C ALA A 141 -18.79 -8.31 -29.61
N VAL A 142 -17.70 -9.06 -29.36
CA VAL A 142 -17.66 -10.51 -29.60
C VAL A 142 -18.70 -11.26 -28.73
N ARG A 143 -18.93 -10.82 -27.49
CA ARG A 143 -19.95 -11.42 -26.62
C ARG A 143 -21.37 -11.12 -27.11
N ALA A 144 -21.64 -9.90 -27.59
CA ALA A 144 -22.92 -9.52 -28.16
C ALA A 144 -23.20 -10.24 -29.49
N GLU A 145 -22.16 -10.52 -30.28
CA GLU A 145 -22.19 -11.30 -31.52
C GLU A 145 -22.24 -12.83 -31.30
N ARG A 146 -22.22 -13.32 -30.06
CA ARG A 146 -22.58 -14.70 -29.71
C ARG A 146 -24.08 -14.77 -29.30
N PRO A 147 -25.06 -14.70 -30.22
CA PRO A 147 -26.43 -15.05 -29.88
C PRO A 147 -26.55 -16.57 -29.78
N ALA A 148 -27.06 -17.08 -28.65
CA ALA A 148 -27.91 -18.27 -28.47
C ALA A 148 -27.74 -19.52 -29.38
N ARG A 149 -26.57 -19.75 -29.99
CA ARG A 149 -26.33 -20.87 -30.91
C ARG A 149 -26.25 -22.23 -30.22
N GLU A 150 -26.30 -22.26 -28.89
CA GLU A 150 -26.22 -23.46 -28.07
C GLU A 150 -27.59 -23.92 -27.50
N GLU A 151 -28.70 -23.23 -27.77
CA GLU A 151 -30.03 -23.62 -27.23
C GLU A 151 -30.92 -24.40 -28.21
N HIS A 152 -30.43 -24.76 -29.40
CA HIS A 152 -31.15 -25.64 -30.34
C HIS A 152 -30.39 -26.95 -30.59
N LEU A 153 -30.38 -27.83 -29.59
CA LEU A 153 -30.05 -29.24 -29.76
C LEU A 153 -31.34 -29.98 -30.17
N PRO A 154 -31.49 -30.47 -31.41
CA PRO A 154 -32.61 -31.35 -31.75
C PRO A 154 -32.47 -32.68 -30.99
N GLN A 155 -33.61 -33.17 -30.48
CA GLN A 155 -33.76 -34.44 -29.76
C GLN A 155 -33.40 -35.65 -30.63
#